data_AF-A0A4P9ZR38-F1
#
_entry.id   AF-A0A4P9ZR38-F1
#
_cell.length_a   1.000
_cell.length_b   1.000
_cell.length_c   1.000
_cell.angle_alpha   90.00
_cell.angle_beta   90.00
_cell.angle_gamma   90.00
#
_symmetry.space_group_name_H-M   'P 1'
#
loop_
_entity.id
_entity.type
_entity.pdbx_description
1 polymer ?
#
loop_
_entity_poly.entity_id
_entity_poly.type
_entity_poly.pdbx_seq_one_letter_code
_entity_poly.pdbx_strand_id
1 'polypeptide(L)'
;DRGQHYRLFPRLIGQILHKYGVEEFHLTLTQGRWDYDSWGYPVEPSTATGLELWTRLVDSADVEERWRGFNNALSGLFCASINFVDQTITSEPSLSFRPNGQGMVDPDSASGSANPTTSSSSSSSSTNQPPTILRHSLLARESVCTENLTPWIKLLPCQGKAGLTSLLNTYRLYDTNFHSMGIHLARTGACPPIGPCGNRPVELRLSLALVTDRTRLTHQPDRLLSTLFDRHLEGSCPLATQSRITLLVPEVNVGPMRLVSEPSTWDSESLVAGPKTENRTSPFEIYTAWSDTLQPTAESNGAADVTPLTFHRQLTGHGLERNGLEVTLSNFQSTDVTVTYLDTLPWYLNVYFHTLTIRSTPLPEPIALGDSSPSPSHDHGRPSVMELGLQLPAQSLTILTLEFDKMFLKYTEYPPDANRGMTVGSAVLTAQLAPQQSNKTHGTCWTRMYSEPFLVSLPTPDFSMPYNVIAFTCTVLAFFFGSMFNSLIRGYRIL
;
A
#
# COMPACT_ATOMS: atom_id res chain seq x y z
N ASP A 1 -17.31 -7.36 -30.90
CA ASP A 1 -17.64 -8.39 -29.89
C ASP A 1 -17.08 -9.78 -30.20
N ARG A 2 -15.74 -9.93 -30.25
CA ARG A 2 -15.11 -11.27 -30.12
C ARG A 2 -15.14 -11.63 -28.63
N GLY A 3 -15.59 -12.85 -28.32
CA GLY A 3 -15.97 -13.30 -26.98
C GLY A 3 -14.90 -13.02 -25.92
N GLN A 4 -15.14 -12.02 -25.07
CA GLN A 4 -14.33 -11.81 -23.87
C GLN A 4 -14.69 -12.89 -22.85
N HIS A 5 -13.73 -13.75 -22.52
CA HIS A 5 -13.94 -14.89 -21.63
C HIS A 5 -13.89 -14.47 -20.16
N TYR A 6 -15.03 -14.06 -19.60
CA TYR A 6 -15.19 -13.72 -18.17
C TYR A 6 -15.63 -14.90 -17.29
N ARG A 7 -15.17 -16.13 -17.62
CA ARG A 7 -15.59 -17.34 -16.88
C ARG A 7 -14.97 -17.42 -15.48
N LEU A 8 -13.69 -17.08 -15.38
CA LEU A 8 -12.93 -17.02 -14.12
C LEU A 8 -12.53 -15.59 -13.75
N PHE A 9 -12.36 -14.73 -14.76
CA PHE A 9 -11.98 -13.35 -14.57
C PHE A 9 -13.21 -12.47 -14.27
N PRO A 10 -13.20 -11.65 -13.21
CA PRO A 10 -14.32 -10.78 -12.87
C PRO A 10 -14.66 -9.80 -14.00
N ARG A 11 -15.87 -9.93 -14.57
CA ARG A 11 -16.36 -9.08 -15.67
C ARG A 11 -16.25 -7.59 -15.34
N LEU A 12 -16.58 -7.20 -14.11
CA LEU A 12 -16.57 -5.81 -13.68
C LEU A 12 -15.18 -5.18 -13.79
N ILE A 13 -14.13 -5.88 -13.31
CA ILE A 13 -12.74 -5.44 -13.47
C ILE A 13 -12.41 -5.33 -14.96
N GLY A 14 -12.78 -6.32 -15.76
CA GLY A 14 -12.49 -6.32 -17.21
C GLY A 14 -13.10 -5.14 -17.95
N GLN A 15 -14.32 -4.74 -17.57
CA GLN A 15 -15.00 -3.56 -18.11
C GLN A 15 -14.31 -2.27 -17.71
N ILE A 16 -13.85 -2.14 -16.46
CA ILE A 16 -13.10 -0.98 -15.97
C ILE A 16 -11.78 -0.84 -16.75
N LEU A 17 -11.02 -1.93 -16.92
CA LEU A 17 -9.75 -1.91 -17.64
C LEU A 17 -9.91 -1.47 -19.09
N HIS A 18 -10.91 -2.03 -19.78
CA HIS A 18 -11.17 -1.73 -21.18
C HIS A 18 -11.68 -0.29 -21.35
N LYS A 19 -12.57 0.17 -20.47
CA LYS A 19 -13.17 1.50 -20.56
C LYS A 19 -12.14 2.62 -20.34
N TYR A 20 -11.22 2.45 -19.41
CA TYR A 20 -10.26 3.49 -19.03
C TYR A 20 -8.85 3.29 -19.61
N GLY A 21 -8.62 2.21 -20.37
CA GLY A 21 -7.32 1.95 -21.02
C GLY A 21 -6.22 1.66 -20.00
N VAL A 22 -6.51 0.79 -19.03
CA VAL A 22 -5.58 0.41 -17.96
C VAL A 22 -4.74 -0.79 -18.41
N GLU A 23 -3.44 -0.66 -18.26
CA GLU A 23 -2.44 -1.68 -18.60
C GLU A 23 -1.97 -2.46 -17.36
N GLU A 24 -1.80 -1.75 -16.24
CA GLU A 24 -1.38 -2.29 -14.95
C GLU A 24 -2.02 -1.43 -13.87
N PHE A 25 -2.50 -2.02 -12.78
CA PHE A 25 -2.90 -1.24 -11.62
C PHE A 25 -2.76 -2.04 -10.32
N HIS A 26 -2.48 -1.32 -9.24
CA HIS A 26 -2.30 -1.88 -7.92
C HIS A 26 -3.00 -0.95 -6.95
N LEU A 27 -3.96 -1.50 -6.22
CA LEU A 27 -4.68 -0.81 -5.16
C LEU A 27 -4.48 -1.60 -3.87
N THR A 28 -3.98 -0.92 -2.84
CA THR A 28 -3.87 -1.49 -1.48
C THR A 28 -4.55 -0.59 -0.47
N LEU A 29 -5.29 -1.22 0.44
CA LEU A 29 -5.96 -0.62 1.57
C LEU A 29 -5.36 -1.23 2.83
N THR A 30 -4.75 -0.40 3.67
CA THR A 30 -4.02 -0.87 4.84
C THR A 30 -4.44 -0.13 6.09
N GLN A 31 -4.64 -0.88 7.16
CA GLN A 31 -4.82 -0.38 8.53
C GLN A 31 -3.62 -0.82 9.37
N GLY A 32 -3.00 0.16 10.02
CA GLY A 32 -1.76 -0.03 10.78
C GLY A 32 -0.52 0.37 9.98
N ARG A 33 0.64 0.20 10.62
CA ARG A 33 1.97 0.43 10.05
C ARG A 33 2.70 -0.90 10.05
N TRP A 34 3.36 -1.24 8.95
CA TRP A 34 4.29 -2.36 8.93
C TRP A 34 5.53 -2.02 9.75
N ASP A 35 5.84 -2.84 10.76
CA ASP A 35 7.05 -2.69 11.54
C ASP A 35 8.19 -3.52 10.94
N TYR A 36 9.00 -2.86 10.11
CA TYR A 36 10.14 -3.51 9.46
C TYR A 36 11.18 -3.98 10.47
N ASP A 37 11.32 -3.34 11.63
CA ASP A 37 12.36 -3.69 12.61
C ASP A 37 12.03 -5.01 13.33
N SER A 38 10.74 -5.27 13.58
CA SER A 38 10.29 -6.45 14.32
C SER A 38 9.70 -7.56 13.44
N TRP A 39 9.08 -7.24 12.30
CA TRP A 39 8.40 -8.22 11.44
C TRP A 39 9.19 -8.61 10.19
N GLY A 40 10.31 -7.93 9.91
CA GLY A 40 11.08 -8.16 8.69
C GLY A 40 10.43 -7.56 7.45
N TYR A 41 10.79 -8.06 6.27
CA TYR A 41 10.17 -7.63 5.02
C TYR A 41 8.88 -8.40 4.75
N PRO A 42 7.79 -7.71 4.36
CA PRO A 42 6.53 -8.37 4.07
C PRO A 42 6.66 -9.22 2.80
N VAL A 43 5.93 -10.33 2.76
CA VAL A 43 5.84 -11.18 1.55
C VAL A 43 5.18 -10.41 0.40
N GLU A 44 4.16 -9.61 0.71
CA GLU A 44 3.53 -8.68 -0.21
C GLU A 44 4.12 -7.28 -0.01
N PRO A 45 4.78 -6.68 -1.01
CA PRO A 45 5.60 -5.48 -0.82
C PRO A 45 4.79 -4.21 -0.54
N SER A 46 3.50 -4.15 -0.89
CA SER A 46 2.69 -2.92 -0.85
C SER A 46 2.00 -2.77 0.51
N THR A 47 2.71 -2.19 1.49
CA THR A 47 2.25 -2.06 2.89
C THR A 47 2.08 -0.63 3.37
N ALA A 48 1.96 0.33 2.45
CA ALA A 48 1.69 1.74 2.78
C ALA A 48 0.48 1.87 3.69
N THR A 49 0.55 2.74 4.71
CA THR A 49 -0.60 3.02 5.58
C THR A 49 -1.66 3.82 4.83
N GLY A 50 -2.92 3.42 4.98
CA GLY A 50 -4.05 4.01 4.25
C GLY A 50 -4.22 3.36 2.88
N LEU A 51 -4.64 4.16 1.90
CA LEU A 51 -4.89 3.69 0.54
C LEU A 51 -3.77 4.14 -0.39
N GLU A 52 -3.12 3.20 -1.05
CA GLU A 52 -2.18 3.46 -2.14
C GLU A 52 -2.77 2.95 -3.45
N LEU A 53 -2.74 3.80 -4.47
CA LEU A 53 -3.16 3.45 -5.82
C LEU A 53 -2.08 3.89 -6.80
N TRP A 54 -1.58 2.96 -7.59
CA TRP A 54 -0.79 3.27 -8.76
C TRP A 54 -1.26 2.48 -9.98
N THR A 55 -1.19 3.12 -11.15
CA THR A 55 -1.70 2.58 -12.40
C THR A 55 -0.87 3.04 -13.59
N ARG A 56 -0.74 2.18 -14.59
CA ARG A 56 -0.24 2.53 -15.92
C ARG A 56 -1.42 2.62 -16.87
N LEU A 57 -1.67 3.83 -17.36
CA LEU A 57 -2.70 4.11 -18.34
C LEU A 57 -2.04 4.20 -19.72
N VAL A 58 -2.72 3.71 -20.75
CA VAL A 58 -2.36 4.03 -22.14
C VAL A 58 -2.35 5.54 -22.28
N ASP A 59 -1.31 6.11 -22.87
CA ASP A 59 -1.17 7.55 -23.07
C ASP A 59 -2.13 8.04 -24.18
N SER A 60 -2.85 9.12 -23.89
CA SER A 60 -3.76 9.80 -24.83
C SER A 60 -4.04 11.24 -24.37
N ALA A 61 -4.71 12.04 -25.21
CA ALA A 61 -5.17 13.37 -24.81
C ALA A 61 -6.09 13.35 -23.57
N ASP A 62 -6.98 12.35 -23.46
CA ASP A 62 -7.98 12.27 -22.38
C ASP A 62 -7.51 11.51 -21.12
N VAL A 63 -6.20 11.46 -20.84
CA VAL A 63 -5.66 10.69 -19.69
C VAL A 63 -6.26 11.15 -18.35
N GLU A 64 -6.42 12.45 -18.14
CA GLU A 64 -6.98 13.01 -16.89
C GLU A 64 -8.43 12.60 -16.66
N GLU A 65 -9.25 12.60 -17.72
CA GLU A 65 -10.64 12.17 -17.62
C GLU A 65 -10.73 10.66 -17.36
N ARG A 66 -9.87 9.86 -18.01
CA ARG A 66 -9.80 8.42 -17.79
C ARG A 66 -9.29 8.08 -16.39
N TRP A 67 -8.30 8.80 -15.88
CA TRP A 67 -7.81 8.67 -14.50
C TRP A 67 -8.93 8.95 -13.48
N ARG A 68 -9.62 10.07 -13.62
CA ARG A 68 -10.77 10.42 -12.77
C ARG A 68 -11.90 9.39 -12.88
N GLY A 69 -12.21 8.93 -14.10
CA GLY A 69 -13.24 7.91 -14.33
C GLY A 69 -12.88 6.56 -13.71
N PHE A 70 -11.61 6.17 -13.78
CA PHE A 70 -11.07 4.96 -13.16
C PHE A 70 -11.18 5.02 -11.63
N ASN A 71 -10.75 6.13 -11.02
CA ASN A 71 -10.84 6.34 -9.57
C ASN A 71 -12.28 6.25 -9.07
N ASN A 72 -13.23 6.90 -9.76
CA ASN A 72 -14.66 6.81 -9.43
C ASN A 72 -15.22 5.38 -9.54
N ALA A 73 -14.79 4.63 -10.56
CA ALA A 73 -15.23 3.25 -10.74
C ALA A 73 -14.71 2.32 -9.64
N LEU A 74 -13.44 2.48 -9.24
CA LEU A 74 -12.86 1.73 -8.13
C LEU A 74 -13.49 2.10 -6.79
N SER A 75 -13.80 3.39 -6.56
CA SER A 75 -14.55 3.85 -5.39
C SER A 75 -15.87 3.13 -5.23
N GLY A 76 -16.66 3.06 -6.31
CA GLY A 76 -17.95 2.36 -6.28
C GLY A 76 -17.82 0.85 -6.09
N LEU A 77 -16.74 0.23 -6.59
CA LEU A 77 -16.50 -1.20 -6.43
C LEU A 77 -16.10 -1.56 -5.00
N PHE A 78 -15.14 -0.83 -4.43
CA PHE A 78 -14.57 -1.15 -3.12
C PHE A 78 -15.24 -0.42 -1.97
N CYS A 79 -16.20 0.48 -2.22
CA CYS A 79 -16.79 1.34 -1.18
C CYS A 79 -15.71 2.14 -0.42
N ALA A 80 -14.75 2.67 -1.17
CA ALA A 80 -13.62 3.43 -0.64
C ALA A 80 -13.61 4.84 -1.24
N SER A 81 -12.97 5.78 -0.55
CA SER A 81 -12.94 7.19 -0.91
C SER A 81 -11.92 7.55 -2.03
N ILE A 82 -11.63 6.60 -2.93
CA ILE A 82 -10.70 6.73 -4.08
C ILE A 82 -11.08 7.90 -5.00
N ASN A 83 -12.34 8.32 -5.02
CA ASN A 83 -12.86 9.46 -5.78
C ASN A 83 -12.30 10.80 -5.31
N PHE A 84 -11.69 10.88 -4.11
CA PHE A 84 -10.93 12.05 -3.67
C PHE A 84 -9.50 12.08 -4.24
N VAL A 85 -9.08 11.05 -4.97
CA VAL A 85 -7.82 11.10 -5.73
C VAL A 85 -7.99 12.04 -6.92
N ASP A 86 -7.43 13.23 -6.74
CA ASP A 86 -7.38 14.32 -7.72
C ASP A 86 -5.93 14.64 -8.11
N GLN A 87 -5.74 15.68 -8.93
CA GLN A 87 -4.42 16.11 -9.39
C GLN A 87 -3.52 16.57 -8.24
N THR A 88 -4.10 17.06 -7.13
CA THR A 88 -3.34 17.63 -6.01
C THR A 88 -2.58 16.59 -5.20
N ILE A 89 -2.98 15.31 -5.30
CA ILE A 89 -2.33 14.16 -4.65
C ILE A 89 -1.85 13.10 -5.64
N THR A 90 -1.94 13.37 -6.95
CA THR A 90 -1.45 12.47 -8.00
C THR A 90 -0.02 12.85 -8.39
N SER A 91 0.90 11.90 -8.38
CA SER A 91 2.27 12.03 -8.86
C SER A 91 2.56 11.07 -10.03
N GLU A 92 3.60 11.37 -10.80
CA GLU A 92 4.08 10.56 -11.93
C GLU A 92 5.53 10.13 -11.69
N PRO A 93 5.81 9.21 -10.73
CA PRO A 93 7.17 8.79 -10.44
C PRO A 93 7.77 8.00 -11.61
N SER A 94 9.07 8.20 -11.85
CA SER A 94 9.76 7.67 -13.03
C SER A 94 10.64 6.45 -12.74
N LEU A 95 11.17 6.35 -11.52
CA LEU A 95 12.18 5.35 -11.14
C LEU A 95 11.63 4.28 -10.18
N SER A 96 10.76 4.67 -9.25
CA SER A 96 10.34 3.86 -8.10
C SER A 96 9.33 2.75 -8.43
N PHE A 97 8.57 2.93 -9.50
CA PHE A 97 7.50 2.00 -9.91
C PHE A 97 7.80 1.43 -11.29
N ARG A 98 8.41 0.25 -11.33
CA ARG A 98 8.77 -0.45 -12.57
C ARG A 98 7.58 -1.24 -13.13
N PRO A 99 7.45 -1.35 -14.47
CA PRO A 99 6.34 -2.06 -15.11
C PRO A 99 6.37 -3.58 -14.85
N ASN A 100 5.22 -4.21 -15.07
CA ASN A 100 5.00 -5.67 -15.05
C ASN A 100 5.31 -6.33 -13.69
N GLY A 101 5.08 -5.63 -12.59
CA GLY A 101 5.38 -6.17 -11.26
C GLY A 101 6.85 -6.56 -11.04
N GLN A 102 7.81 -6.11 -11.87
CA GLN A 102 9.24 -6.40 -11.67
C GLN A 102 9.81 -5.75 -10.39
N GLY A 103 9.05 -4.83 -9.78
CA GLY A 103 9.28 -4.30 -8.41
C GLY A 103 8.42 -4.95 -7.33
N MET A 104 7.59 -5.93 -7.69
CA MET A 104 6.77 -6.77 -6.81
C MET A 104 7.06 -8.23 -7.11
N VAL A 105 8.31 -8.65 -6.93
CA VAL A 105 8.73 -10.02 -7.26
C VAL A 105 7.99 -11.00 -6.36
N ASP A 106 7.18 -11.85 -6.99
CA ASP A 106 6.48 -12.96 -6.36
C ASP A 106 7.49 -14.09 -6.06
N PRO A 107 7.58 -14.61 -4.83
CA PRO A 107 8.49 -15.71 -4.48
C PRO A 107 8.17 -17.04 -5.19
N ASP A 108 7.02 -17.16 -5.87
CA ASP A 108 6.57 -18.39 -6.53
C ASP A 108 6.67 -18.38 -8.07
N SER A 109 7.16 -17.28 -8.68
CA SER A 109 7.24 -17.14 -10.14
C SER A 109 8.47 -17.87 -10.73
N ALA A 110 8.49 -19.20 -10.63
CA ALA A 110 9.55 -20.08 -11.12
C ALA A 110 9.61 -20.26 -12.65
N SER A 111 8.90 -19.44 -13.44
CA SER A 111 8.89 -19.55 -14.90
C SER A 111 9.24 -18.22 -15.57
N GLY A 112 10.52 -17.93 -15.65
CA GLY A 112 11.01 -16.85 -16.51
C GLY A 112 12.42 -16.40 -16.15
N SER A 113 13.42 -17.01 -16.78
CA SER A 113 14.74 -16.40 -16.94
C SER A 113 14.57 -15.06 -17.67
N ALA A 114 14.44 -13.98 -16.91
CA ALA A 114 14.71 -12.64 -17.38
C ALA A 114 16.00 -12.22 -16.69
N ASN A 115 17.13 -12.43 -17.37
CA ASN A 115 18.40 -11.82 -16.98
C ASN A 115 18.16 -10.31 -16.79
N PRO A 116 18.47 -9.72 -15.62
CA PRO A 116 18.40 -8.29 -15.44
C PRO A 116 19.68 -7.71 -16.05
N THR A 117 19.76 -7.66 -17.38
CA THR A 117 20.77 -6.81 -18.01
C THR A 117 20.36 -5.36 -17.79
N THR A 118 21.18 -4.68 -17.00
CA THR A 118 21.31 -3.23 -16.91
C THR A 118 21.06 -2.55 -18.26
N SER A 119 19.90 -1.92 -18.40
CA SER A 119 19.66 -0.89 -19.42
C SER A 119 19.19 0.37 -18.73
N SER A 120 20.13 1.05 -18.09
CA SER A 120 20.14 2.50 -18.01
C SER A 120 20.32 3.03 -19.45
N SER A 121 19.22 3.33 -20.12
CA SER A 121 19.16 4.33 -21.20
C SER A 121 17.76 4.42 -21.75
N SER A 122 17.29 5.67 -21.76
CA SER A 122 16.46 6.26 -22.80
C SER A 122 16.34 5.45 -24.10
N SER A 123 15.08 5.28 -24.53
CA SER A 123 14.66 5.22 -25.93
C SER A 123 15.42 4.26 -26.86
N SER A 124 14.88 3.05 -27.06
CA SER A 124 14.81 2.46 -28.40
C SER A 124 13.85 1.27 -28.46
N SER A 125 12.68 1.51 -29.09
CA SER A 125 12.00 0.60 -30.01
C SER A 125 12.08 -0.91 -29.73
N SER A 126 11.15 -1.43 -28.92
CA SER A 126 10.47 -2.67 -29.30
C SER A 126 9.07 -2.30 -29.79
N THR A 127 8.87 -2.52 -31.08
CA THR A 127 7.74 -2.12 -31.91
C THR A 127 6.40 -2.67 -31.40
N ASN A 128 5.40 -1.77 -31.30
CA ASN A 128 3.94 -1.98 -31.15
C ASN A 128 3.29 -1.80 -29.76
N GLN A 129 4.03 -1.56 -28.67
CA GLN A 129 3.37 -1.20 -27.41
C GLN A 129 2.90 0.25 -27.41
N PRO A 130 1.64 0.53 -27.01
CA PRO A 130 1.19 1.90 -26.88
C PRO A 130 1.99 2.60 -25.76
N PRO A 131 2.34 3.89 -25.91
CA PRO A 131 2.94 4.65 -24.82
C PRO A 131 2.03 4.58 -23.59
N THR A 132 2.62 4.51 -22.39
CA THR A 132 1.87 4.46 -21.13
C THR A 132 2.40 5.51 -20.16
N ILE A 133 1.50 6.07 -19.35
CA ILE A 133 1.80 7.02 -18.28
C ILE A 133 1.49 6.38 -16.94
N LEU A 134 2.39 6.54 -15.98
CA LEU A 134 2.20 6.10 -14.60
C LEU A 134 1.49 7.20 -13.80
N ARG A 135 0.46 6.82 -13.05
CA ARG A 135 -0.18 7.65 -12.02
C ARG A 135 0.00 6.95 -10.68
N HIS A 136 0.44 7.68 -9.67
CA HIS A 136 0.57 7.21 -8.29
C HIS A 136 -0.15 8.19 -7.35
N SER A 137 -0.79 7.68 -6.32
CA SER A 137 -1.53 8.48 -5.35
C SER A 137 -1.65 7.74 -4.01
N LEU A 138 -1.74 8.51 -2.93
CA LEU A 138 -1.79 7.99 -1.58
C LEU A 138 -2.80 8.78 -0.74
N LEU A 139 -3.78 8.09 -0.16
CA LEU A 139 -4.75 8.63 0.78
C LEU A 139 -4.49 8.04 2.17
N ALA A 140 -3.63 8.70 2.93
CA ALA A 140 -3.18 8.21 4.25
C ALA A 140 -4.30 8.05 5.30
N ARG A 141 -5.47 8.68 5.08
CA ARG A 141 -6.63 8.60 5.99
C ARG A 141 -7.63 7.50 5.60
N GLU A 142 -7.49 6.92 4.42
CA GLU A 142 -8.40 5.91 3.90
C GLU A 142 -7.87 4.52 4.27
N SER A 143 -8.18 4.05 5.47
CA SER A 143 -7.80 2.70 5.92
C SER A 143 -8.75 1.63 5.37
N VAL A 144 -8.34 0.37 5.42
CA VAL A 144 -9.26 -0.75 5.14
C VAL A 144 -10.41 -0.82 6.16
N CYS A 145 -11.62 -1.00 5.66
CA CYS A 145 -12.87 -1.12 6.41
C CYS A 145 -13.59 -2.43 6.07
N THR A 146 -14.49 -2.90 6.93
CA THR A 146 -15.21 -4.18 6.77
C THR A 146 -16.03 -4.24 5.46
N GLU A 147 -16.45 -3.07 5.00
CA GLU A 147 -17.21 -2.81 3.79
C GLU A 147 -16.40 -3.11 2.52
N ASN A 148 -15.06 -3.03 2.58
CA ASN A 148 -14.18 -3.33 1.44
C ASN A 148 -13.99 -4.85 1.25
N LEU A 149 -14.08 -5.65 2.32
CA LEU A 149 -13.84 -7.10 2.25
C LEU A 149 -14.88 -7.83 1.40
N THR A 150 -16.15 -7.45 1.53
CA THR A 150 -17.23 -8.11 0.79
C THR A 150 -17.08 -8.01 -0.73
N PRO A 151 -16.86 -6.81 -1.34
CA PRO A 151 -16.61 -6.71 -2.77
C PRO A 151 -15.29 -7.37 -3.18
N TRP A 152 -14.25 -7.34 -2.34
CA TRP A 152 -12.99 -8.04 -2.60
C TRP A 152 -13.19 -9.56 -2.69
N ILE A 153 -13.88 -10.18 -1.73
CA ILE A 153 -14.17 -11.63 -1.73
C ILE A 153 -14.99 -12.03 -2.97
N LYS A 154 -15.90 -11.17 -3.42
CA LYS A 154 -16.75 -11.43 -4.61
C LYS A 154 -15.95 -11.53 -5.91
N LEU A 155 -14.72 -11.01 -5.97
CA LEU A 155 -13.84 -11.15 -7.13
C LEU A 155 -13.18 -12.55 -7.21
N LEU A 156 -13.16 -13.30 -6.11
CA LEU A 156 -12.59 -14.65 -6.08
C LEU A 156 -13.52 -15.65 -6.80
N PRO A 157 -12.97 -16.65 -7.53
CA PRO A 157 -13.78 -17.62 -8.29
C PRO A 157 -14.84 -18.37 -7.45
N CYS A 158 -14.49 -18.75 -6.21
CA CYS A 158 -15.38 -19.43 -5.27
C CYS A 158 -16.04 -18.50 -4.24
N GLN A 159 -15.84 -17.18 -4.33
CA GLN A 159 -16.48 -16.16 -3.50
C GLN A 159 -16.44 -16.42 -1.97
N GLY A 160 -15.34 -16.99 -1.47
CA GLY A 160 -15.19 -17.31 -0.04
C GLY A 160 -16.00 -18.52 0.46
N LYS A 161 -16.60 -19.31 -0.43
CA LYS A 161 -17.42 -20.48 -0.06
C LYS A 161 -16.64 -21.80 -0.01
N ALA A 162 -15.45 -21.86 -0.64
CA ALA A 162 -14.65 -23.07 -0.75
C ALA A 162 -13.15 -22.76 -0.88
N GLY A 163 -12.30 -23.76 -0.62
CA GLY A 163 -10.84 -23.61 -0.61
C GLY A 163 -10.34 -22.72 0.53
N LEU A 164 -9.10 -22.25 0.46
CA LEU A 164 -8.48 -21.42 1.51
C LEU A 164 -9.29 -20.16 1.84
N THR A 165 -10.03 -19.65 0.85
CA THR A 165 -10.86 -18.45 1.00
C THR A 165 -12.07 -18.66 1.92
N SER A 166 -12.45 -19.90 2.26
CA SER A 166 -13.51 -20.17 3.26
C SER A 166 -13.08 -19.83 4.69
N LEU A 167 -11.76 -19.80 4.95
CA LEU A 167 -11.19 -19.40 6.23
C LEU A 167 -11.36 -17.89 6.51
N LEU A 168 -11.68 -17.08 5.50
CA LEU A 168 -11.82 -15.63 5.68
C LEU A 168 -13.01 -15.30 6.59
N ASN A 169 -12.71 -15.03 7.86
CA ASN A 169 -13.66 -14.62 8.88
C ASN A 169 -13.46 -13.15 9.25
N THR A 170 -14.40 -12.29 8.85
CA THR A 170 -14.32 -10.83 9.06
C THR A 170 -13.95 -10.46 10.49
N TYR A 171 -14.54 -11.09 11.51
CA TYR A 171 -14.25 -10.71 12.90
C TYR A 171 -12.79 -10.97 13.30
N ARG A 172 -12.18 -12.06 12.81
CA ARG A 172 -10.77 -12.38 13.09
C ARG A 172 -9.81 -11.57 12.23
N LEU A 173 -10.17 -11.30 10.98
CA LEU A 173 -9.35 -10.54 10.04
C LEU A 173 -9.14 -9.08 10.46
N TYR A 174 -10.13 -8.47 11.13
CA TYR A 174 -10.04 -7.08 11.59
C TYR A 174 -9.63 -6.95 13.07
N ASP A 175 -9.44 -8.07 13.80
CA ASP A 175 -8.87 -8.10 15.15
C ASP A 175 -7.37 -8.45 15.10
N THR A 176 -6.63 -7.70 14.28
CA THR A 176 -5.19 -7.90 14.04
C THR A 176 -4.44 -6.58 14.21
N ASN A 177 -3.15 -6.64 14.55
CA ASN A 177 -2.30 -5.45 14.75
C ASN A 177 -1.98 -4.72 13.44
N PHE A 178 -1.97 -5.46 12.32
CA PHE A 178 -1.81 -4.94 10.97
C PHE A 178 -2.71 -5.73 10.03
N HIS A 179 -3.39 -5.03 9.13
CA HIS A 179 -4.23 -5.62 8.10
C HIS A 179 -4.08 -4.83 6.80
N SER A 180 -3.66 -5.52 5.74
CA SER A 180 -3.58 -4.95 4.39
C SER A 180 -4.31 -5.84 3.40
N MET A 181 -5.10 -5.21 2.54
CA MET A 181 -5.88 -5.85 1.48
C MET A 181 -5.50 -5.22 0.15
N GLY A 182 -5.10 -6.06 -0.80
CA GLY A 182 -4.62 -5.62 -2.10
C GLY A 182 -5.33 -6.27 -3.28
N ILE A 183 -5.38 -5.53 -4.38
CA ILE A 183 -5.73 -6.02 -5.71
C ILE A 183 -4.69 -5.51 -6.68
N HIS A 184 -4.07 -6.44 -7.39
CA HIS A 184 -2.97 -6.19 -8.29
C HIS A 184 -3.30 -6.81 -9.64
N LEU A 185 -3.12 -6.03 -10.68
CA LEU A 185 -3.39 -6.45 -12.03
C LEU A 185 -2.25 -6.06 -12.94
N ALA A 186 -1.74 -7.04 -13.66
CA ALA A 186 -0.72 -6.85 -14.69
C ALA A 186 -1.07 -7.65 -15.93
N ARG A 187 -0.73 -7.12 -17.11
CA ARG A 187 -0.77 -7.89 -18.36
C ARG A 187 0.53 -8.66 -18.52
N THR A 188 0.46 -9.98 -18.46
CA THR A 188 1.62 -10.84 -18.64
C THR A 188 1.90 -11.08 -20.12
N GLY A 189 3.18 -11.23 -20.48
CA GLY A 189 3.62 -11.54 -21.84
C GLY A 189 3.96 -10.33 -22.72
N ALA A 190 4.96 -10.52 -23.58
CA ALA A 190 5.36 -9.53 -24.58
C ALA A 190 4.26 -9.36 -25.64
N CYS A 191 4.21 -8.18 -26.25
CA CYS A 191 3.39 -8.03 -27.45
C CYS A 191 3.90 -8.94 -28.57
N PRO A 192 3.00 -9.60 -29.31
CA PRO A 192 3.42 -10.35 -30.49
C PRO A 192 4.08 -9.39 -31.49
N PRO A 193 5.15 -9.83 -32.20
CA PRO A 193 5.86 -8.99 -33.16
C PRO A 193 4.97 -8.54 -34.33
N ILE A 194 3.90 -9.31 -34.62
CA ILE A 194 2.92 -9.02 -35.67
C ILE A 194 1.51 -9.24 -35.09
N GLY A 195 0.66 -8.21 -35.13
CA GLY A 195 -0.73 -8.24 -34.65
C GLY A 195 -1.02 -7.26 -33.50
N PRO A 196 -2.29 -7.08 -33.11
CA PRO A 196 -2.65 -6.15 -32.05
C PRO A 196 -2.17 -6.63 -30.68
N CYS A 197 -1.51 -5.74 -29.91
CA CYS A 197 -1.09 -5.95 -28.51
C CYS A 197 -2.22 -6.27 -27.51
N GLY A 198 -3.48 -6.21 -27.95
CA GLY A 198 -4.67 -6.31 -27.09
C GLY A 198 -4.99 -7.70 -26.54
N ASN A 199 -4.36 -8.77 -27.06
CA ASN A 199 -4.65 -10.15 -26.66
C ASN A 199 -3.69 -10.71 -25.58
N ARG A 200 -3.02 -9.85 -24.81
CA ARG A 200 -2.14 -10.29 -23.71
C ARG A 200 -2.95 -10.93 -22.58
N PRO A 201 -2.48 -12.05 -21.99
CA PRO A 201 -3.07 -12.58 -20.78
C PRO A 201 -3.03 -11.53 -19.67
N VAL A 202 -4.07 -11.56 -18.84
CA VAL A 202 -4.22 -10.65 -17.71
C VAL A 202 -4.11 -11.50 -16.46
N GLU A 203 -3.22 -11.11 -15.56
CA GLU A 203 -3.09 -11.68 -14.24
C GLU A 203 -3.75 -10.75 -13.22
N LEU A 204 -4.62 -11.31 -12.40
CA LEU A 204 -5.29 -10.61 -11.30
C LEU A 204 -4.92 -11.33 -10.00
N ARG A 205 -4.13 -10.66 -9.17
CA ARG A 205 -3.71 -11.14 -7.85
C ARG A 205 -4.46 -10.38 -6.77
N LEU A 206 -5.05 -11.13 -5.86
CA LEU A 206 -5.73 -10.60 -4.68
C LEU A 206 -4.88 -11.00 -3.48
N SER A 207 -4.41 -10.01 -2.70
CA SER A 207 -3.52 -10.21 -1.56
C SER A 207 -4.21 -9.79 -0.26
N LEU A 208 -3.91 -10.51 0.82
CA LEU A 208 -4.37 -10.21 2.17
C LEU A 208 -3.21 -10.51 3.13
N ALA A 209 -2.73 -9.49 3.82
CA ALA A 209 -1.65 -9.59 4.80
C ALA A 209 -2.16 -9.20 6.19
N LEU A 210 -1.81 -10.01 7.19
CA LEU A 210 -2.31 -9.89 8.55
C LEU A 210 -1.16 -10.12 9.53
N VAL A 211 -1.09 -9.32 10.58
CA VAL A 211 -0.19 -9.56 11.73
C VAL A 211 -1.02 -9.72 12.97
N THR A 212 -0.97 -10.93 13.55
CA THR A 212 -1.76 -11.32 14.72
C THR A 212 -0.85 -11.67 15.88
N ASP A 213 -1.21 -11.22 17.07
CA ASP A 213 -0.56 -11.65 18.30
C ASP A 213 -1.24 -12.90 18.85
N ARG A 214 -0.52 -14.02 18.83
CA ARG A 214 -1.04 -15.31 19.31
C ARG A 214 -1.19 -15.36 20.83
N THR A 215 -0.36 -14.61 21.57
CA THR A 215 -0.39 -14.61 23.04
C THR A 215 -1.68 -14.00 23.57
N ARG A 216 -2.27 -13.06 22.81
CA ARG A 216 -3.59 -12.47 23.09
C ARG A 216 -4.76 -13.43 22.82
N LEU A 217 -4.58 -14.41 21.93
CA LEU A 217 -5.66 -15.27 21.44
C LEU A 217 -5.83 -16.58 22.23
N THR A 218 -4.76 -17.15 22.80
CA THR A 218 -4.85 -18.44 23.50
C THR A 218 -3.76 -18.64 24.56
N HIS A 219 -4.16 -19.10 25.76
CA HIS A 219 -3.26 -19.71 26.75
C HIS A 219 -2.92 -21.19 26.45
N GLN A 220 -3.39 -21.76 25.34
CA GLN A 220 -3.14 -23.15 24.94
C GLN A 220 -2.71 -23.26 23.46
N PRO A 221 -1.59 -23.94 23.15
CA PRO A 221 -1.17 -24.22 21.78
C PRO A 221 -1.74 -25.57 21.36
N ASP A 222 -2.59 -25.66 20.32
CA ASP A 222 -2.81 -26.97 19.66
C ASP A 222 -3.39 -26.90 18.24
N ARG A 223 -4.06 -25.83 17.79
CA ARG A 223 -4.61 -25.75 16.42
C ARG A 223 -4.34 -24.40 15.77
N LEU A 224 -3.76 -24.36 14.57
CA LEU A 224 -3.33 -23.09 13.97
C LEU A 224 -4.44 -22.40 13.17
N LEU A 225 -5.09 -23.10 12.24
CA LEU A 225 -6.06 -22.48 11.32
C LEU A 225 -7.35 -22.10 12.06
N SER A 226 -7.87 -22.99 12.90
CA SER A 226 -9.06 -22.67 13.70
C SER A 226 -8.82 -21.59 14.73
N THR A 227 -7.62 -21.49 15.31
CA THR A 227 -7.33 -20.41 16.27
C THR A 227 -7.15 -19.06 15.58
N LEU A 228 -6.53 -19.04 14.40
CA LEU A 228 -6.31 -17.81 13.64
C LEU A 228 -7.58 -17.28 12.96
N PHE A 229 -8.39 -18.17 12.39
CA PHE A 229 -9.52 -17.82 11.55
C PHE A 229 -10.89 -18.13 12.16
N ASP A 230 -10.95 -18.89 13.25
CA ASP A 230 -12.20 -19.36 13.88
C ASP A 230 -13.11 -20.08 12.87
N ARG A 231 -12.47 -20.80 11.92
CA ARG A 231 -13.08 -21.55 10.84
C ARG A 231 -12.22 -22.75 10.47
N HIS A 232 -12.85 -23.70 9.78
CA HIS A 232 -12.20 -24.92 9.32
C HIS A 232 -12.17 -24.98 7.79
N LEU A 233 -11.17 -25.69 7.25
CA LEU A 233 -11.06 -25.95 5.82
C LEU A 233 -11.79 -27.26 5.49
N GLU A 234 -13.01 -27.13 4.95
CA GLU A 234 -13.89 -28.27 4.65
C GLU A 234 -13.67 -28.89 3.25
N GLY A 235 -13.09 -28.15 2.31
CA GLY A 235 -12.86 -28.63 0.95
C GLY A 235 -12.10 -27.67 0.04
N SER A 236 -11.73 -28.14 -1.16
CA SER A 236 -11.04 -27.34 -2.17
C SER A 236 -12.03 -26.55 -3.04
N CYS A 237 -11.56 -25.45 -3.63
CA CYS A 237 -12.35 -24.70 -4.61
C CYS A 237 -12.30 -25.45 -5.96
N PRO A 238 -13.43 -25.88 -6.55
CA PRO A 238 -13.44 -26.64 -7.80
C PRO A 238 -12.92 -25.87 -9.02
N LEU A 239 -12.81 -24.54 -8.91
CA LEU A 239 -12.27 -23.66 -9.96
C LEU A 239 -10.77 -23.38 -9.79
N ALA A 240 -10.17 -23.78 -8.66
CA ALA A 240 -8.75 -23.59 -8.40
C ALA A 240 -7.94 -24.75 -8.97
N THR A 241 -6.84 -24.45 -9.66
CA THR A 241 -5.88 -25.45 -10.16
C THR A 241 -4.97 -25.95 -9.04
N GLN A 242 -4.60 -25.07 -8.11
CA GLN A 242 -3.73 -25.38 -6.97
C GLN A 242 -4.18 -24.59 -5.73
N SER A 243 -3.94 -25.16 -4.55
CA SER A 243 -4.01 -24.47 -3.26
C SER A 243 -2.79 -24.88 -2.45
N ARG A 244 -1.98 -23.90 -2.05
CA ARG A 244 -0.70 -24.10 -1.36
C ARG A 244 -0.74 -23.35 -0.05
N ILE A 245 -0.33 -24.01 1.03
CA ILE A 245 -0.01 -23.36 2.30
C ILE A 245 1.48 -23.59 2.51
N THR A 246 2.23 -22.51 2.68
CA THR A 246 3.66 -22.52 2.99
C THR A 246 3.85 -21.98 4.41
N LEU A 247 4.59 -22.71 5.24
CA LEU A 247 4.96 -22.28 6.58
C LEU A 247 6.46 -22.00 6.62
N LEU A 248 6.82 -20.79 7.02
CA LEU A 248 8.20 -20.40 7.27
C LEU A 248 8.49 -20.64 8.76
N VAL A 249 9.48 -21.48 9.04
CA VAL A 249 9.92 -21.79 10.41
C VAL A 249 11.34 -21.25 10.56
N PRO A 250 11.64 -20.41 11.56
CA PRO A 250 12.99 -19.92 11.77
C PRO A 250 13.95 -21.07 12.12
N GLU A 251 15.16 -21.05 11.56
CA GLU A 251 16.17 -22.10 11.77
C GLU A 251 16.75 -22.13 13.21
N VAL A 252 16.52 -21.07 14.01
CA VAL A 252 17.20 -20.86 15.28
C VAL A 252 16.38 -21.35 16.47
N ASN A 253 16.87 -22.40 17.16
CA ASN A 253 16.61 -22.82 18.55
C ASN A 253 15.17 -22.74 19.10
N VAL A 254 14.15 -22.75 18.25
CA VAL A 254 12.80 -23.10 18.70
C VAL A 254 12.83 -24.61 18.91
N GLY A 255 12.67 -25.07 20.16
CA GLY A 255 12.58 -26.50 20.48
C GLY A 255 11.64 -27.22 19.50
N PRO A 256 11.77 -28.54 19.30
CA PRO A 256 11.27 -29.24 18.11
C PRO A 256 9.78 -28.96 17.86
N MET A 257 9.48 -27.91 17.11
CA MET A 257 8.13 -27.55 16.74
C MET A 257 7.72 -28.56 15.68
N ARG A 258 7.01 -29.60 16.10
CA ARG A 258 6.56 -30.64 15.20
C ARG A 258 5.26 -30.17 14.55
N LEU A 259 5.37 -29.75 13.30
CA LEU A 259 4.22 -29.51 12.45
C LEU A 259 3.61 -30.86 12.03
N VAL A 260 2.37 -31.11 12.43
CA VAL A 260 1.62 -32.29 12.00
C VAL A 260 0.53 -31.81 11.04
N SER A 261 0.55 -32.31 9.81
CA SER A 261 -0.57 -32.16 8.88
C SER A 261 -0.66 -33.40 7.98
N GLU A 262 -1.88 -33.93 7.83
CA GLU A 262 -2.18 -35.04 6.91
C GLU A 262 -3.06 -34.57 5.74
N PRO A 263 -2.67 -34.80 4.46
CA PRO A 263 -1.35 -35.24 3.95
C PRO A 263 -0.40 -34.06 3.68
N SER A 264 0.90 -34.24 3.92
CA SER A 264 1.95 -33.24 3.65
C SER A 264 3.08 -33.80 2.78
N THR A 265 3.60 -32.96 1.89
CA THR A 265 4.90 -33.18 1.23
C THR A 265 5.84 -32.09 1.72
N TRP A 266 6.95 -32.48 2.34
CA TRP A 266 8.00 -31.56 2.75
C TRP A 266 8.91 -31.30 1.55
N ASP A 267 9.02 -30.04 1.13
CA ASP A 267 10.10 -29.58 0.26
C ASP A 267 11.22 -29.04 1.16
N SER A 268 12.46 -28.98 0.66
CA SER A 268 13.70 -28.90 1.46
C SER A 268 13.77 -27.86 2.61
N GLU A 269 12.93 -26.82 2.62
CA GLU A 269 12.83 -25.82 3.69
C GLU A 269 11.37 -25.36 4.00
N SER A 270 10.34 -25.99 3.40
CA SER A 270 8.93 -25.56 3.60
C SER A 270 7.93 -26.72 3.63
N LEU A 271 6.95 -26.64 4.53
CA LEU A 271 5.79 -27.53 4.54
C LEU A 271 4.80 -27.06 3.46
N VAL A 272 4.71 -27.79 2.35
CA VAL A 272 3.62 -27.62 1.38
C VAL A 272 2.50 -28.58 1.75
N ALA A 273 1.44 -28.04 2.35
CA ALA A 273 0.22 -28.79 2.64
C ALA A 273 -0.92 -28.28 1.77
N GLY A 274 -1.60 -29.20 1.08
CA GLY A 274 -2.74 -28.90 0.21
C GLY A 274 -3.87 -29.90 0.44
N PRO A 275 -5.14 -29.46 0.39
CA PRO A 275 -6.27 -30.37 0.53
C PRO A 275 -6.34 -31.31 -0.68
N LYS A 276 -6.06 -32.61 -0.49
CA LYS A 276 -6.44 -33.64 -1.47
C LYS A 276 -7.96 -33.82 -1.47
N THR A 277 -8.54 -33.92 -2.66
CA THR A 277 -9.98 -33.97 -2.99
C THR A 277 -10.69 -35.28 -2.65
N GLU A 278 -10.21 -36.07 -1.69
CA GLU A 278 -10.82 -37.36 -1.35
C GLU A 278 -11.43 -37.34 0.04
N ASN A 279 -12.74 -37.65 0.11
CA ASN A 279 -13.60 -37.92 1.27
C ASN A 279 -12.91 -37.85 2.65
N ARG A 280 -12.72 -36.64 3.17
CA ARG A 280 -12.28 -36.45 4.56
C ARG A 280 -13.48 -36.52 5.50
N THR A 281 -13.32 -37.25 6.59
CA THR A 281 -14.24 -37.26 7.73
C THR A 281 -13.94 -36.16 8.76
N SER A 282 -12.77 -35.50 8.66
CA SER A 282 -12.34 -34.42 9.55
C SER A 282 -11.77 -33.22 8.77
N PRO A 283 -11.99 -31.98 9.25
CA PRO A 283 -11.48 -30.78 8.60
C PRO A 283 -9.94 -30.78 8.55
N PHE A 284 -9.38 -30.15 7.51
CA PHE A 284 -7.94 -29.94 7.44
C PHE A 284 -7.51 -28.89 8.47
N GLU A 285 -6.49 -29.24 9.27
CA GLU A 285 -5.98 -28.43 10.36
C GLU A 285 -4.45 -28.59 10.42
N ILE A 286 -3.76 -27.54 10.86
CA ILE A 286 -2.31 -27.55 11.06
C ILE A 286 -2.07 -27.51 12.56
N TYR A 287 -1.36 -28.51 13.07
CA TYR A 287 -1.05 -28.65 14.49
C TYR A 287 0.41 -28.24 14.74
N THR A 288 0.63 -27.47 15.79
CA THR A 288 1.98 -27.16 16.30
C THR A 288 2.13 -27.82 17.67
N ALA A 289 2.90 -28.90 17.76
CA ALA A 289 3.26 -29.48 19.05
C ALA A 289 4.54 -28.78 19.55
N TRP A 290 4.42 -28.07 20.68
CA TRP A 290 5.57 -27.56 21.42
C TRP A 290 5.97 -28.60 22.46
N SER A 291 7.26 -28.92 22.59
CA SER A 291 7.73 -29.70 23.74
C SER A 291 7.61 -28.82 24.99
N ASP A 292 6.88 -29.29 26.01
CA ASP A 292 6.61 -28.61 27.29
C ASP A 292 7.85 -28.11 28.08
N THR A 293 9.06 -28.35 27.57
CA THR A 293 10.33 -28.03 28.23
C THR A 293 10.90 -26.65 27.91
N LEU A 294 10.28 -25.86 27.02
CA LEU A 294 10.74 -24.51 26.70
C LEU A 294 9.56 -23.54 26.70
N GLN A 295 9.27 -22.98 27.88
CA GLN A 295 8.55 -21.70 27.93
C GLN A 295 9.40 -20.68 27.15
N PRO A 296 8.84 -19.99 26.14
CA PRO A 296 9.54 -18.87 25.53
C PRO A 296 9.72 -17.81 26.61
N THR A 297 10.90 -17.74 27.22
CA THR A 297 11.26 -16.61 28.06
C THR A 297 11.23 -15.39 27.16
N ALA A 298 10.43 -14.39 27.52
CA ALA A 298 10.28 -13.10 26.82
C ALA A 298 11.59 -12.28 26.72
N GLU A 299 12.74 -12.89 27.02
CA GLU A 299 14.05 -12.27 27.18
C GLU A 299 15.16 -13.08 26.50
N SER A 300 14.87 -13.73 25.35
CA SER A 300 15.98 -14.07 24.46
C SER A 300 16.46 -12.78 23.78
N ASN A 301 17.38 -12.07 24.45
CA ASN A 301 18.30 -11.09 23.85
C ASN A 301 19.25 -11.77 22.84
N GLY A 302 18.79 -12.79 22.11
CA GLY A 302 19.44 -13.21 20.88
C GLY A 302 19.20 -12.09 19.89
N ALA A 303 20.27 -11.57 19.29
CA ALA A 303 20.25 -10.50 18.30
C ALA A 303 19.00 -10.66 17.43
N ALA A 304 18.00 -9.78 17.64
CA ALA A 304 16.85 -9.72 16.76
C ALA A 304 17.42 -9.66 15.34
N ASP A 305 16.94 -10.51 14.44
CA ASP A 305 17.43 -10.58 13.07
C ASP A 305 17.27 -9.18 12.47
N VAL A 306 18.34 -8.38 12.49
CA VAL A 306 18.28 -6.96 12.16
C VAL A 306 17.93 -6.91 10.68
N THR A 307 16.83 -6.22 10.34
CA THR A 307 16.49 -6.05 8.95
C THR A 307 17.66 -5.42 8.20
N PRO A 308 18.03 -5.95 7.01
CA PRO A 308 19.20 -5.48 6.28
C PRO A 308 19.25 -3.96 6.05
N LEU A 309 18.09 -3.33 5.92
CA LEU A 309 17.89 -1.89 5.81
C LEU A 309 16.75 -1.43 6.72
N THR A 310 16.93 -0.26 7.32
CA THR A 310 15.85 0.47 8.01
C THR A 310 15.64 1.86 7.40
N PHE A 311 14.40 2.34 7.49
CA PHE A 311 13.92 3.53 6.82
C PHE A 311 12.89 4.24 7.68
N HIS A 312 13.23 5.46 8.11
CA HIS A 312 12.34 6.29 8.92
C HIS A 312 12.23 7.70 8.35
N ARG A 313 11.05 8.31 8.52
CA ARG A 313 10.78 9.68 8.11
C ARG A 313 10.11 10.43 9.25
N GLN A 314 10.66 11.58 9.60
CA GLN A 314 10.17 12.39 10.70
C GLN A 314 10.17 13.89 10.39
N LEU A 315 9.28 14.60 11.07
CA LEU A 315 9.23 16.07 11.03
C LEU A 315 10.19 16.64 12.07
N THR A 316 10.90 17.69 11.68
CA THR A 316 11.78 18.47 12.55
C THR A 316 11.38 19.95 12.55
N GLY A 317 11.85 20.69 13.56
CA GLY A 317 11.51 22.11 13.74
C GLY A 317 10.22 22.35 14.51
N HIS A 318 9.93 23.63 14.75
CA HIS A 318 8.76 24.09 15.52
C HIS A 318 8.16 25.33 14.86
N GLY A 319 6.84 25.49 14.95
CA GLY A 319 6.13 26.67 14.45
C GLY A 319 5.60 26.52 13.02
N LEU A 320 5.46 27.65 12.33
CA LEU A 320 4.85 27.74 10.99
C LEU A 320 5.87 27.86 9.85
N GLU A 321 7.04 28.39 10.13
CA GLU A 321 8.11 28.66 9.16
C GLU A 321 9.33 27.77 9.44
N ARG A 322 10.10 27.46 8.39
CA ARG A 322 11.35 26.68 8.42
C ARG A 322 11.22 25.36 9.17
N ASN A 323 10.15 24.64 8.88
CA ASN A 323 10.02 23.27 9.36
C ASN A 323 11.00 22.41 8.54
N GLY A 324 11.44 21.30 9.13
CA GLY A 324 12.31 20.35 8.46
C GLY A 324 11.62 19.01 8.28
N LEU A 325 12.06 18.30 7.26
CA LEU A 325 11.82 16.89 7.04
C LEU A 325 13.15 16.18 7.15
N GLU A 326 13.24 15.21 8.03
CA GLU A 326 14.41 14.37 8.20
C GLU A 326 14.07 12.92 7.83
N VAL A 327 14.93 12.32 7.02
CA VAL A 327 14.81 10.94 6.57
C VAL A 327 16.08 10.20 6.95
N THR A 328 15.91 9.09 7.65
CA THR A 328 16.99 8.27 8.15
C THR A 328 16.98 6.92 7.45
N LEU A 329 18.07 6.60 6.76
CA LEU A 329 18.30 5.36 6.04
C LEU A 329 19.51 4.66 6.65
N SER A 330 19.32 3.46 7.19
CA SER A 330 20.42 2.67 7.75
C SER A 330 20.65 1.43 6.90
N ASN A 331 21.90 1.18 6.51
CA ASN A 331 22.34 -0.04 5.86
C ASN A 331 23.18 -0.87 6.82
N PHE A 332 22.64 -2.01 7.25
CA PHE A 332 23.33 -2.92 8.16
C PHE A 332 24.14 -4.00 7.42
N GLN A 333 24.03 -4.07 6.10
CA GLN A 333 24.76 -5.04 5.29
C GLN A 333 26.23 -4.66 5.13
N SER A 334 27.06 -5.67 4.86
CA SER A 334 28.48 -5.51 4.51
C SER A 334 28.72 -5.09 3.05
N THR A 335 27.64 -4.81 2.30
CA THR A 335 27.71 -4.40 0.89
C THR A 335 26.92 -3.12 0.67
N ASP A 336 27.33 -2.36 -0.35
CA ASP A 336 26.61 -1.17 -0.78
C ASP A 336 25.27 -1.55 -1.39
N VAL A 337 24.23 -0.76 -1.10
CA VAL A 337 22.88 -1.02 -1.59
C VAL A 337 22.39 0.16 -2.42
N THR A 338 21.95 -0.11 -3.64
CA THR A 338 21.30 0.90 -4.48
C THR A 338 19.83 1.03 -4.08
N VAL A 339 19.42 2.25 -3.76
CA VAL A 339 18.05 2.58 -3.36
C VAL A 339 17.49 3.74 -4.18
N THR A 340 16.18 3.77 -4.32
CA THR A 340 15.42 4.90 -4.88
C THR A 340 14.46 5.39 -3.81
N TYR A 341 14.63 6.64 -3.41
CA TYR A 341 13.77 7.33 -2.46
C TYR A 341 12.74 8.18 -3.23
N LEU A 342 11.46 8.00 -2.92
CA LEU A 342 10.35 8.78 -3.44
C LEU A 342 9.53 9.38 -2.30
N ASP A 343 9.35 10.70 -2.34
CA ASP A 343 8.44 11.41 -1.44
C ASP A 343 7.45 12.25 -2.24
N THR A 344 6.17 12.14 -1.93
CA THR A 344 5.09 12.96 -2.51
C THR A 344 4.49 13.80 -1.39
N LEU A 345 4.90 15.07 -1.33
CA LEU A 345 4.49 16.04 -0.32
C LEU A 345 3.33 16.88 -0.87
N PRO A 346 2.21 17.03 -0.13
CA PRO A 346 1.08 17.83 -0.56
C PRO A 346 1.45 19.29 -0.87
N TRP A 347 0.70 19.92 -1.77
CA TRP A 347 0.97 21.29 -2.23
C TRP A 347 0.99 22.34 -1.11
N TYR A 348 0.27 22.11 -0.01
CA TYR A 348 0.24 22.98 1.16
C TYR A 348 1.51 22.94 2.02
N LEU A 349 2.46 22.07 1.67
CA LEU A 349 3.83 22.08 2.17
C LEU A 349 4.73 22.63 1.05
N ASN A 350 5.19 23.86 1.22
CA ASN A 350 6.08 24.49 0.25
C ASN A 350 7.52 24.04 0.50
N VAL A 351 8.02 23.15 -0.34
CA VAL A 351 9.29 22.44 -0.14
C VAL A 351 10.44 23.18 -0.80
N TYR A 352 11.51 23.42 -0.05
CA TYR A 352 12.71 24.09 -0.54
C TYR A 352 13.78 23.08 -0.99
N PHE A 353 13.64 22.50 -2.18
CA PHE A 353 14.59 21.50 -2.71
C PHE A 353 16.07 21.91 -2.66
N HIS A 354 16.37 23.21 -2.74
CA HIS A 354 17.75 23.72 -2.63
C HIS A 354 18.38 23.57 -1.24
N THR A 355 17.58 23.26 -0.21
CA THR A 355 18.03 23.02 1.17
C THR A 355 18.34 21.55 1.45
N LEU A 356 18.16 20.67 0.45
CA LEU A 356 18.44 19.25 0.59
C LEU A 356 19.90 19.03 1.01
N THR A 357 20.10 18.46 2.20
CA THR A 357 21.42 17.99 2.63
C THR A 357 21.38 16.49 2.85
N ILE A 358 22.43 15.80 2.38
CA ILE A 358 22.58 14.36 2.52
C ILE A 358 23.89 14.13 3.25
N ARG A 359 23.83 13.47 4.40
CA ARG A 359 24.99 13.14 5.24
C ARG A 359 25.04 11.65 5.45
N SER A 360 26.21 11.05 5.28
CA SER A 360 26.45 9.64 5.59
C SER A 360 27.47 9.53 6.71
N THR A 361 27.37 8.48 7.51
CA THR A 361 28.40 8.08 8.47
C THR A 361 28.64 6.58 8.30
N PRO A 362 29.90 6.10 8.29
CA PRO A 362 31.15 6.81 8.65
C PRO A 362 31.81 7.62 7.52
N LEU A 363 31.29 7.55 6.29
CA LEU A 363 31.88 8.22 5.13
C LEU A 363 31.52 9.72 5.10
N PRO A 364 32.48 10.64 5.20
CA PRO A 364 32.22 12.08 5.08
C PRO A 364 31.99 12.54 3.63
N GLU A 365 32.22 11.66 2.65
CA GLU A 365 32.06 11.95 1.22
C GLU A 365 30.58 11.92 0.78
N PRO A 366 30.20 12.75 -0.21
CA PRO A 366 28.86 12.77 -0.74
C PRO A 366 28.52 11.41 -1.38
N ILE A 367 27.34 10.87 -1.04
CA ILE A 367 26.81 9.66 -1.66
C ILE A 367 26.70 9.87 -3.17
N ALA A 368 27.05 8.85 -3.96
CA ALA A 368 26.81 8.84 -5.38
C ALA A 368 25.30 9.00 -5.65
N LEU A 369 24.92 10.21 -6.08
CA LEU A 369 23.58 10.51 -6.55
C LEU A 369 23.45 9.97 -7.97
N GLY A 370 22.50 9.06 -8.15
CA GLY A 370 22.07 8.62 -9.47
C GLY A 370 21.14 9.66 -10.11
N ASP A 371 20.12 9.18 -10.83
CA ASP A 371 19.09 10.05 -11.38
C ASP A 371 18.30 10.74 -10.25
N SER A 372 18.08 12.05 -10.40
CA SER A 372 17.21 12.83 -9.52
C SER A 372 16.25 13.68 -10.34
N SER A 373 14.98 13.70 -9.94
CA SER A 373 13.94 14.45 -10.61
C SER A 373 12.97 15.08 -9.60
N PRO A 374 13.40 16.11 -8.85
CA PRO A 374 12.49 16.86 -7.99
C PRO A 374 11.54 17.72 -8.85
N SER A 375 10.25 17.65 -8.57
CA SER A 375 9.23 18.52 -9.16
C SER A 375 8.51 19.31 -8.07
N PRO A 376 8.52 20.65 -8.12
CA PRO A 376 7.82 21.46 -7.13
C PRO A 376 6.30 21.41 -7.28
N SER A 377 5.63 21.56 -6.14
CA SER A 377 4.19 21.70 -6.07
C SER A 377 3.69 22.92 -6.83
N HIS A 378 2.42 22.84 -7.19
CA HIS A 378 1.65 23.99 -7.66
C HIS A 378 0.41 24.09 -6.80
N ASP A 379 0.10 25.30 -6.30
CA ASP A 379 -1.07 25.59 -5.47
C ASP A 379 -2.33 25.00 -6.11
N HIS A 380 -3.04 24.17 -5.33
CA HIS A 380 -4.26 23.46 -5.75
C HIS A 380 -4.15 22.65 -7.06
N GLY A 381 -2.92 22.39 -7.53
CA GLY A 381 -2.66 21.76 -8.81
C GLY A 381 -2.01 20.39 -8.65
N ARG A 382 -0.77 20.35 -8.17
CA ARG A 382 0.03 19.12 -8.07
C ARG A 382 0.89 19.10 -6.81
N PRO A 383 1.24 17.92 -6.27
CA PRO A 383 2.11 17.80 -5.11
C PRO A 383 3.58 18.10 -5.47
N SER A 384 4.38 18.34 -4.44
CA SER A 384 5.84 18.32 -4.54
C SER A 384 6.29 16.86 -4.57
N VAL A 385 7.09 16.48 -5.56
CA VAL A 385 7.58 15.11 -5.72
C VAL A 385 9.11 15.14 -5.69
N MET A 386 9.71 14.33 -4.85
CA MET A 386 11.16 14.16 -4.79
C MET A 386 11.49 12.70 -5.10
N GLU A 387 12.21 12.46 -6.20
CA GLU A 387 12.71 11.13 -6.55
C GLU A 387 14.24 11.17 -6.64
N LEU A 388 14.92 10.37 -5.81
CA LEU A 388 16.37 10.36 -5.66
C LEU A 388 16.92 8.92 -5.74
N GLY A 389 17.82 8.68 -6.69
CA GLY A 389 18.67 7.49 -6.71
C GLY A 389 19.89 7.66 -5.79
N LEU A 390 20.10 6.75 -4.85
CA LEU A 390 21.18 6.81 -3.86
C LEU A 390 21.89 5.46 -3.78
N GLN A 391 23.22 5.48 -3.60
CA GLN A 391 24.01 4.30 -3.24
C GLN A 391 24.37 4.35 -1.75
N LEU A 392 23.67 3.59 -0.93
CA LEU A 392 23.91 3.52 0.51
C LEU A 392 25.17 2.67 0.77
N PRO A 393 26.22 3.22 1.38
CA PRO A 393 27.42 2.45 1.69
C PRO A 393 27.14 1.30 2.67
N ALA A 394 27.97 0.26 2.63
CA ALA A 394 27.95 -0.80 3.64
C ALA A 394 28.05 -0.24 5.08
N GLN A 395 27.28 -0.82 6.01
CA GLN A 395 27.32 -0.49 7.45
C GLN A 395 27.25 1.02 7.74
N SER A 396 26.31 1.71 7.10
CA SER A 396 26.23 3.18 7.15
C SER A 396 24.87 3.69 7.61
N LEU A 397 24.88 4.91 8.15
CA LEU A 397 23.70 5.70 8.48
C LEU A 397 23.68 6.96 7.60
N THR A 398 22.69 7.04 6.74
CA THR A 398 22.45 8.17 5.83
C THR A 398 21.25 8.98 6.30
N ILE A 399 21.45 10.28 6.49
CA ILE A 399 20.42 11.24 6.90
C ILE A 399 20.22 12.25 5.78
N LEU A 400 18.96 12.39 5.33
CA LEU A 400 18.55 13.43 4.40
C LEU A 400 17.73 14.47 5.16
N THR A 401 18.05 15.74 4.99
CA THR A 401 17.31 16.85 5.60
C THR A 401 16.81 17.81 4.53
N LEU A 402 15.59 18.29 4.67
CA LEU A 402 14.97 19.22 3.73
C LEU A 402 14.08 20.21 4.47
N GLU A 403 14.13 21.49 4.12
CA GLU A 403 13.26 22.51 4.74
C GLU A 403 11.97 22.72 3.94
N PHE A 404 10.88 23.05 4.65
CA PHE A 404 9.61 23.43 4.05
C PHE A 404 8.82 24.41 4.94
N ASP A 405 7.92 25.16 4.31
CA ASP A 405 6.96 26.04 4.98
C ASP A 405 5.52 25.50 4.87
N LYS A 406 4.71 25.84 5.87
CA LYS A 406 3.28 25.50 5.90
C LYS A 406 2.46 26.63 5.29
N MET A 407 1.63 26.32 4.31
CA MET A 407 0.76 27.32 3.70
C MET A 407 -0.46 27.63 4.57
N PHE A 408 -0.99 28.85 4.43
CA PHE A 408 -2.28 29.24 5.00
C PHE A 408 -3.40 28.75 4.09
N LEU A 409 -4.22 27.85 4.61
CA LEU A 409 -5.37 27.32 3.90
C LEU A 409 -6.61 28.17 4.16
N LYS A 410 -7.55 28.16 3.21
CA LYS A 410 -8.89 28.71 3.40
C LYS A 410 -9.68 27.81 4.36
N TYR A 411 -10.64 28.38 5.07
CA TYR A 411 -11.46 27.62 6.02
C TYR A 411 -12.17 26.40 5.38
N THR A 412 -12.52 26.48 4.09
CA THR A 412 -13.17 25.40 3.32
C THR A 412 -12.22 24.25 2.94
N GLU A 413 -10.91 24.46 3.06
CA GLU A 413 -9.88 23.50 2.65
C GLU A 413 -9.45 22.60 3.82
N TYR A 414 -9.84 22.95 5.05
CA TYR A 414 -9.61 22.10 6.20
C TYR A 414 -10.56 20.90 6.21
N PRO A 415 -10.09 19.73 6.67
CA PRO A 415 -10.98 18.63 7.00
C PRO A 415 -11.94 19.03 8.14
N PRO A 416 -13.04 18.28 8.35
CA PRO A 416 -14.05 18.60 9.39
C PRO A 416 -13.49 18.81 10.80
N ASP A 417 -12.36 18.18 11.11
CA ASP A 417 -11.58 18.43 12.33
C ASP A 417 -10.21 19.02 11.97
N ALA A 418 -10.14 20.35 11.95
CA ALA A 418 -8.92 21.09 11.66
C ALA A 418 -7.87 20.99 12.77
N ASN A 419 -8.31 20.80 14.02
CA ASN A 419 -7.43 20.80 15.20
C ASN A 419 -6.57 19.54 15.28
N ARG A 420 -7.05 18.42 14.74
CA ARG A 420 -6.24 17.20 14.56
C ARG A 420 -5.02 17.45 13.67
N GLY A 421 -5.10 18.35 12.70
CA GLY A 421 -4.08 18.53 11.66
C GLY A 421 -4.28 17.59 10.46
N MET A 422 -3.40 17.74 9.47
CA MET A 422 -3.47 17.03 8.18
C MET A 422 -2.46 15.90 8.13
N THR A 423 -2.94 14.70 7.77
CA THR A 423 -2.08 13.52 7.64
C THR A 423 -1.39 13.54 6.29
N VAL A 424 -0.07 13.47 6.28
CA VAL A 424 0.77 13.27 5.10
C VAL A 424 1.17 11.81 5.05
N GLY A 425 1.01 11.20 3.89
CA GLY A 425 1.29 9.78 3.73
C GLY A 425 2.77 9.43 3.72
N SER A 426 3.04 8.13 3.71
CA SER A 426 4.37 7.53 3.71
C SER A 426 5.18 7.90 2.46
N ALA A 427 6.49 8.06 2.64
CA ALA A 427 7.46 8.02 1.55
C ALA A 427 7.76 6.56 1.18
N VAL A 428 8.27 6.35 -0.03
CA VAL A 428 8.57 5.04 -0.60
C VAL A 428 10.07 4.90 -0.78
N LEU A 429 10.64 3.78 -0.32
CA LEU A 429 12.01 3.39 -0.57
C LEU A 429 12.01 2.08 -1.36
N THR A 430 12.65 2.07 -2.52
CA THR A 430 12.81 0.86 -3.34
C THR A 430 14.29 0.47 -3.35
N ALA A 431 14.62 -0.70 -2.81
CA ALA A 431 15.98 -1.17 -2.63
C ALA A 431 16.25 -2.44 -3.45
N GLN A 432 17.45 -2.55 -4.03
CA GLN A 432 17.90 -3.78 -4.66
C GLN A 432 18.62 -4.64 -3.62
N LEU A 433 17.94 -5.67 -3.12
CA LEU A 433 18.47 -6.57 -2.10
C LEU A 433 18.87 -7.91 -2.70
N ALA A 434 19.91 -8.52 -2.13
CA ALA A 434 20.21 -9.92 -2.38
C ALA A 434 19.05 -10.79 -1.83
N PRO A 435 18.66 -11.86 -2.53
CA PRO A 435 17.64 -12.78 -2.03
C PRO A 435 18.09 -13.34 -0.68
N GLN A 436 17.26 -13.21 0.36
CA GLN A 436 17.54 -13.86 1.64
C GLN A 436 17.50 -15.40 1.47
N GLN A 437 18.22 -16.11 2.34
CA GLN A 437 18.46 -17.56 2.25
C GLN A 437 17.17 -18.43 2.24
N SER A 438 16.01 -17.91 2.65
CA SER A 438 14.71 -18.57 2.54
C SER A 438 14.04 -18.46 1.16
N ASN A 439 14.59 -17.64 0.25
CA ASN A 439 14.12 -17.40 -1.12
C ASN A 439 15.27 -17.62 -2.12
N LYS A 440 16.02 -18.72 -1.99
CA LYS A 440 17.20 -19.07 -2.84
C LYS A 440 16.91 -19.27 -4.34
N THR A 441 15.68 -19.14 -4.80
CA THR A 441 15.30 -19.41 -6.20
C THR A 441 15.24 -18.19 -7.11
N HIS A 442 15.39 -16.96 -6.58
CA HIS A 442 15.18 -15.74 -7.38
C HIS A 442 16.43 -14.85 -7.40
N GLY A 443 16.77 -14.29 -8.57
CA GLY A 443 17.83 -13.28 -8.72
C GLY A 443 17.53 -12.00 -7.94
N THR A 444 18.38 -10.98 -8.06
CA THR A 444 18.27 -9.70 -7.34
C THR A 444 16.82 -9.21 -7.21
N CYS A 445 16.32 -9.10 -5.98
CA CYS A 445 14.92 -8.78 -5.71
C CYS A 445 14.81 -7.29 -5.35
N TRP A 446 13.84 -6.60 -5.96
CA TRP A 446 13.51 -5.23 -5.59
C TRP A 446 12.53 -5.27 -4.44
N THR A 447 12.94 -4.75 -3.30
CA THR A 447 12.11 -4.66 -2.09
C THR A 447 11.63 -3.22 -1.93
N ARG A 448 10.32 -3.05 -1.76
CA ARG A 448 9.71 -1.76 -1.44
C ARG A 448 9.43 -1.65 0.04
N MET A 449 9.77 -0.51 0.61
CA MET A 449 9.52 -0.15 2.00
C MET A 449 8.79 1.18 2.04
N TYR A 450 8.04 1.38 3.12
CA TYR A 450 7.25 2.59 3.32
C TYR A 450 7.61 3.21 4.66
N SER A 451 7.79 4.51 4.68
CA SER A 451 8.05 5.24 5.91
C SER A 451 6.78 5.38 6.76
N GLU A 452 6.94 5.99 7.92
CA GLU A 452 5.83 6.49 8.70
C GLU A 452 5.05 7.57 7.93
N PRO A 453 3.70 7.54 7.96
CA PRO A 453 2.93 8.74 7.73
C PRO A 453 3.09 9.68 8.94
N PHE A 454 3.03 10.99 8.70
CA PHE A 454 3.11 11.97 9.77
C PHE A 454 1.93 12.93 9.76
N LEU A 455 1.75 13.64 10.87
CA LEU A 455 0.68 14.59 11.07
C LEU A 455 1.26 16.01 11.10
N VAL A 456 0.76 16.86 10.21
CA VAL A 456 1.14 18.28 10.17
C VAL A 456 0.04 19.12 10.79
N SER A 457 0.37 19.85 11.84
CA SER A 457 -0.48 20.93 12.34
C SER A 457 -0.27 22.17 11.46
N LEU A 458 -1.35 22.58 10.79
CA LEU A 458 -1.44 23.80 9.98
C LEU A 458 -2.08 24.93 10.79
N PRO A 459 -1.84 26.20 10.44
CA PRO A 459 -2.39 27.35 11.16
C PRO A 459 -3.92 27.41 10.99
N THR A 460 -4.67 26.93 11.97
CA THR A 460 -6.14 26.88 11.90
C THR A 460 -6.75 28.29 11.92
N PRO A 461 -7.65 28.63 10.98
CA PRO A 461 -8.35 29.91 11.00
C PRO A 461 -9.39 29.97 12.13
N ASP A 462 -9.87 31.17 12.45
CA ASP A 462 -11.00 31.35 13.37
C ASP A 462 -12.31 30.86 12.72
N PHE A 463 -12.72 29.63 13.06
CA PHE A 463 -13.97 29.04 12.59
C PHE A 463 -15.23 29.67 13.21
N SER A 464 -15.08 30.49 14.27
CA SER A 464 -16.22 31.14 14.93
C SER A 464 -16.72 32.37 14.17
N MET A 465 -15.85 33.06 13.42
CA MET A 465 -16.22 34.28 12.70
C MET A 465 -17.34 34.05 11.67
N PRO A 466 -17.29 33.04 10.77
CA PRO A 466 -18.40 32.75 9.86
C PRO A 466 -19.70 32.41 10.59
N TYR A 467 -19.63 31.65 11.69
CA TYR A 467 -20.79 31.32 12.50
C TYR A 467 -21.43 32.57 13.10
N ASN A 468 -20.62 33.48 13.65
CA ASN A 468 -21.09 34.74 14.22
C ASN A 468 -21.75 35.62 13.14
N VAL A 469 -21.19 35.68 11.93
CA VAL A 469 -21.78 36.41 10.80
C VAL A 469 -23.10 35.79 10.35
N ILE A 470 -23.18 34.46 10.24
CA ILE A 470 -24.43 33.77 9.88
C ILE A 470 -25.49 33.99 10.96
N ALA A 471 -25.15 33.83 12.24
CA ALA A 471 -26.07 34.06 13.34
C ALA A 471 -26.59 35.50 13.34
N PHE A 472 -25.71 36.48 13.15
CA PHE A 472 -26.09 37.89 13.08
C PHE A 472 -27.01 38.18 11.88
N THR A 473 -26.61 37.76 10.67
CA THR A 473 -27.39 38.00 9.44
C THR A 473 -28.75 37.31 9.46
N CYS A 474 -28.82 36.06 9.91
CA CYS A 474 -30.10 35.35 10.10
C CYS A 474 -31.00 36.06 11.12
N THR A 475 -30.42 36.58 12.23
CA THR A 475 -31.19 37.33 13.24
C THR A 475 -31.73 38.64 12.67
N VAL A 476 -30.92 39.39 11.92
CA VAL A 476 -31.33 40.63 11.26
C VAL A 476 -32.45 40.37 10.24
N LEU A 477 -32.30 39.34 9.41
CA LEU A 477 -33.32 38.95 8.43
C LEU A 477 -34.62 38.51 9.11
N ALA A 478 -34.53 37.68 10.15
CA ALA A 478 -35.71 37.26 10.91
C ALA A 478 -36.43 38.44 11.55
N PHE A 479 -35.69 39.40 12.12
CA PHE A 479 -36.26 40.62 12.69
C PHE A 479 -36.92 41.50 11.62
N PHE A 480 -36.24 41.71 10.49
CA PHE A 480 -36.78 42.50 9.38
C PHE A 480 -38.07 41.89 8.82
N PHE A 481 -38.06 40.60 8.46
CA PHE A 481 -39.23 39.91 7.93
C PHE A 481 -40.35 39.82 8.98
N GLY A 482 -40.02 39.51 10.24
CA GLY A 482 -40.99 39.46 11.33
C GLY A 482 -41.65 40.81 11.58
N SER A 483 -40.88 41.91 11.57
CA SER A 483 -41.38 43.27 11.70
C SER A 483 -42.28 43.65 10.52
N MET A 484 -41.80 43.44 9.29
CA MET A 484 -42.56 43.76 8.07
C MET A 484 -43.87 42.97 7.99
N PHE A 485 -43.83 41.66 8.27
CA PHE A 485 -45.00 40.79 8.28
C PHE A 485 -46.02 41.25 9.34
N ASN A 486 -45.56 41.57 10.55
CA ASN A 486 -46.42 42.11 11.60
C ASN A 486 -47.05 43.45 11.19
N SER A 487 -46.28 44.37 10.61
CA SER A 487 -46.82 45.67 10.16
C SER A 487 -47.84 45.53 9.03
N LEU A 488 -47.68 44.56 8.13
CA LEU A 488 -48.59 44.36 6.99
C LEU A 488 -49.89 43.65 7.38
N ILE A 489 -49.86 42.74 8.35
CA ILE A 489 -51.00 41.86 8.66
C ILE A 489 -51.76 42.29 9.91
N ARG A 490 -51.09 42.94 10.87
CA ARG A 490 -51.70 43.27 12.16
C ARG A 490 -52.53 44.55 12.02
N GLY A 491 -53.85 44.40 12.06
CA GLY A 491 -54.78 45.53 12.12
C GLY A 491 -54.70 46.23 13.47
N TYR A 492 -54.11 47.42 13.51
CA TYR A 492 -54.08 48.26 14.71
C TYR A 492 -55.46 48.91 14.91
N ARG A 493 -56.19 48.50 15.96
CA ARG A 493 -57.36 49.26 16.45
C ARG A 493 -56.86 50.32 17.43
N ILE A 494 -57.05 51.59 17.07
CA ILE A 494 -56.85 52.72 17.96
C ILE A 494 -58.05 52.71 18.93
N LEU A 495 -57.79 52.50 20.22
CA LEU A 495 -58.78 52.55 21.30
C LEU A 495 -58.90 53.97 21.83
#